data_AF-A0A9E4UE98-F1
#
_entry.id   AF-A0A9E4UE98-F1
#
_cell.length_a   1.000
_cell.length_b   1.000
_cell.length_c   1.000
_cell.angle_alpha   90.00
_cell.angle_beta   90.00
_cell.angle_gamma   90.00
#
_symmetry.space_group_name_H-M   'P 1'
#
loop_
_entity.id
_entity.type
_entity.pdbx_description
1 polymer ?
#
loop_
_entity_poly.entity_id
_entity_poly.type
_entity_poly.pdbx_seq_one_letter_code
_entity_poly.pdbx_strand_id
1 'polypeptide(L)'
;LHLIDRLEELLSEGRRLPVGGGVVINRGKLADIVDRMRVAVPREVYDSREIVEQRDEVLREAGDEAEQLLAQAREQLEARIAETEVVKAAQERAADLLADAQSRAAELGRGSEEQARERLDEAQTASLDQMRESDVYALQTLRKLEGELEGFLTTVRSGVDALEIRSADRPKD
;
A
#
# COMPACT_ATOMS: atom_id res chain seq x y z
N LEU A 1 -37.80 -36.22 -44.87
CA LEU A 1 -39.18 -35.89 -45.31
C LEU A 1 -39.68 -36.79 -46.44
N HIS A 2 -38.83 -37.10 -47.43
CA HIS A 2 -39.20 -37.90 -48.61
C HIS A 2 -39.91 -39.26 -48.36
N LEU A 3 -39.68 -39.92 -47.21
CA LEU A 3 -40.36 -41.16 -46.82
C LEU A 3 -41.76 -40.91 -46.20
N ILE A 4 -41.94 -39.78 -45.52
CA ILE A 4 -43.23 -39.33 -45.00
C ILE A 4 -44.11 -38.86 -46.16
N ASP A 5 -43.55 -38.10 -47.10
CA ASP A 5 -44.26 -37.67 -48.30
C ASP A 5 -44.72 -38.89 -49.13
N ARG A 6 -43.86 -39.92 -49.24
CA ARG A 6 -44.20 -41.20 -49.89
C ARG A 6 -45.30 -41.95 -49.14
N LEU A 7 -45.33 -41.87 -47.81
CA LEU A 7 -46.32 -42.51 -46.96
C LEU A 7 -47.68 -41.81 -47.10
N GLU A 8 -47.69 -40.46 -47.12
CA GLU A 8 -48.87 -39.64 -47.39
C GLU A 8 -49.43 -39.87 -48.79
N GLU A 9 -48.55 -39.99 -49.79
CA GLU A 9 -48.93 -40.32 -51.16
C GLU A 9 -49.57 -41.73 -51.22
N LEU A 10 -48.98 -42.72 -50.54
CA LEU A 10 -49.56 -44.08 -50.43
C LEU A 10 -50.91 -44.11 -49.69
N LEU A 11 -51.08 -43.26 -48.69
CA LEU A 11 -52.34 -43.07 -47.97
C LEU A 11 -53.40 -42.40 -48.85
N SER A 12 -52.98 -41.47 -49.71
CA SER A 12 -53.86 -40.72 -50.60
C SER A 12 -54.30 -41.52 -51.83
N GLU A 13 -53.41 -42.34 -52.39
CA GLU A 13 -53.70 -43.25 -53.51
C GLU A 13 -54.44 -44.53 -53.09
N GLY A 14 -54.48 -44.82 -51.78
CA GLY A 14 -55.13 -46.00 -51.24
C GLY A 14 -56.64 -46.04 -51.55
N ARG A 15 -57.16 -47.22 -51.88
CA ARG A 15 -58.56 -47.38 -52.30
C ARG A 15 -59.48 -47.19 -51.10
N ARG A 16 -60.27 -46.11 -51.09
CA ARG A 16 -61.27 -45.85 -50.04
C ARG A 16 -62.41 -46.86 -50.12
N LEU A 17 -62.80 -47.41 -48.98
CA LEU A 17 -63.96 -48.30 -48.86
C LEU A 17 -65.25 -47.47 -48.77
N PRO A 18 -66.32 -47.88 -49.47
CA PRO A 18 -67.59 -47.13 -49.51
C PRO A 18 -68.36 -47.15 -48.17
N VAL A 19 -68.00 -48.03 -47.23
CA VAL A 19 -68.59 -48.11 -45.89
C VAL A 19 -67.46 -48.18 -44.86
N GLY A 20 -67.51 -47.32 -43.84
CA GLY A 20 -66.60 -47.38 -42.68
C GLY A 20 -65.33 -46.51 -42.75
N GLY A 21 -65.16 -45.62 -43.73
CA GLY A 21 -64.06 -44.63 -43.76
C GLY A 21 -62.64 -45.20 -43.92
N GLY A 22 -62.50 -46.52 -44.07
CA GLY A 22 -61.20 -47.19 -44.20
C GLY A 22 -60.57 -47.01 -45.57
N VAL A 23 -59.24 -47.05 -45.61
CA VAL A 23 -58.42 -47.02 -46.82
C VAL A 23 -57.69 -48.35 -46.96
N VAL A 24 -57.79 -48.98 -48.13
CA VAL A 24 -57.04 -50.20 -48.47
C VAL A 24 -55.70 -49.80 -49.10
N ILE A 25 -54.62 -50.16 -48.44
CA ILE A 25 -53.24 -49.82 -48.81
C ILE A 25 -52.46 -51.10 -49.10
N ASN A 26 -51.55 -51.05 -50.08
CA ASN A 26 -50.65 -52.16 -50.35
C ASN A 26 -49.69 -52.38 -49.17
N ARG A 27 -49.86 -53.51 -48.47
CA ARG A 27 -49.07 -53.87 -47.29
C ARG A 27 -47.56 -53.96 -47.56
N GLY A 28 -47.15 -54.43 -48.75
CA GLY A 28 -45.74 -54.55 -49.12
C GLY A 28 -45.07 -53.18 -49.28
N LYS A 29 -45.71 -52.25 -50.00
CA LYS A 29 -45.21 -50.88 -50.15
C LYS A 29 -45.16 -50.12 -48.81
N LEU A 30 -46.16 -50.33 -47.95
CA LEU A 30 -46.16 -49.75 -46.60
C LEU A 30 -45.03 -50.31 -45.74
N ALA A 31 -44.81 -51.63 -45.78
CA ALA A 31 -43.73 -52.28 -45.05
C ALA A 31 -42.35 -51.78 -45.52
N ASP A 32 -42.14 -51.61 -46.83
CA ASP A 32 -40.89 -51.06 -47.38
C ASP A 32 -40.61 -49.63 -46.88
N ILE A 33 -41.64 -48.77 -46.81
CA ILE A 33 -41.48 -47.41 -46.28
C ILE A 33 -41.15 -47.46 -44.79
N VAL A 34 -41.87 -48.29 -44.01
CA VAL A 34 -41.62 -48.44 -42.58
C VAL A 34 -40.22 -48.98 -42.30
N ASP A 35 -39.75 -49.98 -43.05
CA ASP A 35 -38.40 -50.53 -42.90
C ASP A 35 -37.32 -49.51 -43.27
N ARG A 36 -37.53 -48.72 -44.34
CA ARG A 36 -36.64 -47.61 -44.68
C ARG A 36 -36.63 -46.52 -43.61
N MET A 37 -37.78 -46.17 -43.04
CA MET A 37 -37.84 -45.24 -41.91
C MET A 37 -37.12 -45.81 -40.67
N ARG A 38 -37.25 -47.11 -40.43
CA ARG A 38 -36.57 -47.82 -39.33
C ARG A 38 -35.05 -47.81 -39.44
N VAL A 39 -34.51 -47.73 -40.66
CA VAL A 39 -33.06 -47.66 -40.89
C VAL A 39 -32.59 -46.20 -40.96
N ALA A 40 -33.32 -45.33 -41.66
CA ALA A 40 -32.89 -43.96 -41.94
C ALA A 40 -33.08 -43.02 -40.73
N VAL A 41 -34.25 -43.04 -40.07
CA VAL A 41 -34.56 -42.10 -38.98
C VAL A 41 -33.58 -42.24 -37.80
N PRO A 42 -33.25 -43.46 -37.32
CA PRO A 42 -32.28 -43.58 -36.22
C PRO A 42 -30.89 -43.09 -36.59
N ARG A 43 -30.46 -43.29 -37.84
CA ARG A 43 -29.16 -42.83 -38.34
C ARG A 43 -29.12 -41.30 -38.40
N GLU A 44 -30.15 -40.68 -38.95
CA GLU A 44 -30.27 -39.22 -39.06
C GLU A 44 -30.33 -38.53 -37.68
N VAL A 45 -30.96 -39.18 -36.69
CA VAL A 45 -30.97 -38.73 -35.29
C VAL A 45 -29.58 -38.85 -34.64
N TYR A 46 -28.84 -39.93 -34.92
CA TYR A 46 -27.48 -40.10 -34.42
C TYR A 46 -26.54 -39.06 -35.01
N ASP A 47 -26.55 -38.90 -36.34
CA ASP A 47 -25.74 -37.91 -37.06
C ASP A 47 -26.06 -36.49 -36.56
N SER A 48 -27.34 -36.18 -36.31
CA SER A 48 -27.74 -34.88 -35.75
C SER A 48 -27.20 -34.64 -34.34
N ARG A 49 -27.18 -35.68 -33.48
CA ARG A 49 -26.61 -35.58 -32.13
C ARG A 49 -25.11 -35.35 -32.16
N GLU A 50 -24.42 -36.08 -33.02
CA GLU A 50 -22.98 -35.93 -33.22
C GLU A 50 -22.63 -34.51 -33.71
N ILE A 51 -23.41 -33.95 -34.63
CA ILE A 51 -23.24 -32.56 -35.09
C ILE A 51 -23.44 -31.55 -33.93
N VAL A 52 -24.42 -31.79 -33.05
CA VAL A 52 -24.65 -30.92 -31.87
C VAL A 52 -23.49 -31.01 -30.89
N GLU A 53 -22.98 -32.22 -30.61
CA GLU A 53 -21.82 -32.41 -29.74
C GLU A 53 -20.56 -31.75 -30.32
N GLN A 54 -20.30 -31.93 -31.62
CA GLN A 54 -19.19 -31.26 -32.31
C GLN A 54 -19.32 -29.73 -32.27
N ARG A 55 -20.52 -29.21 -32.46
CA ARG A 55 -20.78 -27.76 -32.34
C ARG A 55 -20.46 -27.27 -30.94
N ASP A 56 -20.90 -27.97 -29.91
CA ASP A 56 -20.69 -27.55 -28.53
C ASP A 56 -19.21 -27.63 -28.13
N GLU A 57 -18.46 -28.63 -28.63
CA GLU A 57 -17.01 -28.72 -28.53
C GLU A 57 -16.32 -27.50 -29.15
N VAL A 58 -16.68 -27.17 -30.40
CA VAL A 58 -16.13 -26.01 -31.13
C VAL A 58 -16.44 -24.69 -30.40
N LEU A 59 -17.64 -24.54 -29.84
CA LEU A 59 -18.00 -23.35 -29.08
C LEU A 59 -17.22 -23.24 -27.77
N ARG A 60 -16.98 -24.36 -27.10
CA ARG A 60 -16.16 -24.40 -25.89
C ARG A 60 -14.71 -24.02 -26.20
N GLU A 61 -14.13 -24.63 -27.22
CA GLU A 61 -12.77 -24.36 -27.66
C GLU A 61 -12.59 -22.90 -28.09
N ALA A 62 -13.53 -22.35 -28.86
CA ALA A 62 -13.54 -20.93 -29.21
C ALA A 62 -13.67 -20.00 -27.99
N GLY A 63 -14.43 -20.42 -26.96
CA GLY A 63 -14.53 -19.70 -25.69
C GLY A 63 -13.20 -19.66 -24.94
N ASP A 64 -12.57 -20.82 -24.79
CA ASP A 64 -11.27 -20.98 -24.13
C ASP A 64 -10.17 -20.17 -24.87
N GLU A 65 -10.14 -20.22 -26.20
CA GLU A 65 -9.23 -19.40 -27.03
C GLU A 65 -9.48 -17.90 -26.87
N ALA A 66 -10.75 -17.47 -26.85
CA ALA A 66 -11.09 -16.07 -26.67
C ALA A 66 -10.64 -15.54 -25.29
N GLU A 67 -10.81 -16.34 -24.24
CA GLU A 67 -10.32 -16.00 -22.90
C GLU A 67 -8.79 -15.90 -22.86
N GLN A 68 -8.08 -16.86 -23.46
CA GLN A 68 -6.62 -16.81 -23.57
C GLN A 68 -6.15 -15.57 -24.34
N LEU A 69 -6.78 -15.26 -25.48
CA LEU A 69 -6.45 -14.08 -26.28
C LEU A 69 -6.66 -12.79 -25.49
N LEU A 70 -7.77 -12.70 -24.74
CA LEU A 70 -8.06 -11.55 -23.87
C LEU A 70 -7.01 -11.41 -22.76
N ALA A 71 -6.60 -12.51 -22.14
CA ALA A 71 -5.56 -12.50 -21.12
C ALA A 71 -4.22 -11.99 -21.68
N GLN A 72 -3.79 -12.53 -22.83
CA GLN A 72 -2.57 -12.11 -23.51
C GLN A 72 -2.62 -10.64 -23.95
N ALA A 73 -3.76 -10.18 -24.47
CA ALA A 73 -3.93 -8.80 -24.89
C ALA A 73 -3.82 -7.83 -23.70
N ARG A 74 -4.39 -8.20 -22.54
CA ARG A 74 -4.28 -7.40 -21.31
C ARG A 74 -2.84 -7.32 -20.82
N GLU A 75 -2.12 -8.44 -20.79
CA GLU A 75 -0.72 -8.46 -20.38
C GLU A 75 0.16 -7.60 -21.30
N GLN A 76 -0.03 -7.71 -22.63
CA GLN A 76 0.67 -6.87 -23.59
C GLN A 76 0.33 -5.39 -23.44
N LEU A 77 -0.93 -5.06 -23.15
CA LEU A 77 -1.36 -3.68 -22.94
C LEU A 77 -0.66 -3.08 -21.71
N GLU A 78 -0.62 -3.79 -20.59
CA GLU A 78 0.08 -3.35 -19.37
C GLU A 78 1.58 -3.14 -19.64
N ALA A 79 2.23 -4.07 -20.33
CA ALA A 79 3.63 -3.93 -20.72
C ALA A 79 3.85 -2.70 -21.61
N ARG A 80 2.97 -2.48 -22.61
CA ARG A 80 3.03 -1.31 -23.49
C ARG A 80 2.80 0.00 -22.75
N ILE A 81 1.88 0.04 -21.78
CA ILE A 81 1.63 1.21 -20.93
C ILE A 81 2.87 1.52 -20.11
N ALA A 82 3.49 0.52 -19.50
CA ALA A 82 4.74 0.68 -18.75
C ALA A 82 5.89 1.21 -19.62
N GLU A 83 5.93 0.82 -20.91
CA GLU A 83 6.89 1.32 -21.89
C GLU A 83 6.60 2.74 -22.39
N THR A 84 5.43 3.31 -22.10
CA THR A 84 5.11 4.66 -22.58
C THR A 84 6.07 5.68 -21.99
N GLU A 85 6.46 6.63 -22.83
CA GLU A 85 7.33 7.75 -22.45
C GLU A 85 6.74 8.56 -21.28
N VAL A 86 5.41 8.58 -21.13
CA VAL A 86 4.74 9.23 -20.00
C VAL A 86 5.05 8.51 -18.68
N VAL A 87 4.98 7.17 -18.64
CA VAL A 87 5.29 6.40 -17.43
C VAL A 87 6.77 6.50 -17.09
N LYS A 88 7.66 6.40 -18.08
CA LYS A 88 9.11 6.59 -17.86
C LYS A 88 9.43 7.99 -17.34
N ALA A 89 8.92 9.04 -17.98
CA ALA A 89 9.11 10.41 -17.52
C ALA A 89 8.51 10.66 -16.13
N ALA A 90 7.42 9.99 -15.78
CA ALA A 90 6.86 10.06 -14.43
C ALA A 90 7.78 9.37 -13.40
N GLN A 91 8.36 8.22 -13.73
CA GLN A 91 9.31 7.51 -12.87
C GLN A 91 10.60 8.31 -12.68
N GLU A 92 11.17 8.88 -13.74
CA GLU A 92 12.35 9.75 -13.67
C GLU A 92 12.08 10.97 -12.78
N ARG A 93 10.97 11.68 -13.01
CA ARG A 93 10.58 12.82 -12.14
C ARG A 93 10.37 12.43 -10.69
N ALA A 94 9.80 11.25 -10.44
CA ALA A 94 9.63 10.75 -9.08
C ALA A 94 10.98 10.44 -8.41
N ALA A 95 11.92 9.84 -9.15
CA ALA A 95 13.27 9.59 -8.66
C ALA A 95 14.02 10.89 -8.37
N ASP A 96 13.95 11.88 -9.25
CA ASP A 96 14.55 13.20 -9.07
C ASP A 96 13.98 13.91 -7.84
N LEU A 97 12.65 13.87 -7.66
CA LEU A 97 11.98 14.48 -6.51
C LEU A 97 12.39 13.80 -5.19
N LEU A 98 12.54 12.47 -5.19
CA LEU A 98 13.04 11.75 -4.03
C LEU A 98 14.49 12.11 -3.71
N ALA A 99 15.35 12.22 -4.72
CA ALA A 99 16.75 12.61 -4.56
C ALA A 99 16.87 14.04 -4.00
N ASP A 100 16.10 14.99 -4.54
CA ASP A 100 16.07 16.38 -4.06
C ASP A 100 15.54 16.44 -2.62
N ALA A 101 14.45 15.73 -2.30
CA ALA A 101 13.92 15.67 -0.95
C ALA A 101 14.93 15.10 0.06
N GLN A 102 15.66 14.04 -0.30
CA GLN A 102 16.71 13.46 0.52
C GLN A 102 17.89 14.43 0.72
N SER A 103 18.31 15.14 -0.33
CA SER A 103 19.38 16.14 -0.25
C SER A 103 19.01 17.27 0.71
N ARG A 104 17.80 17.83 0.56
CA ARG A 104 17.29 18.90 1.43
C ARG A 104 17.15 18.45 2.88
N ALA A 105 16.68 17.23 3.11
CA ALA A 105 16.57 16.67 4.45
C ALA A 105 17.96 16.53 5.10
N ALA A 106 18.96 16.08 4.35
CA ALA A 106 20.34 15.97 4.83
C ALA A 106 20.96 17.35 5.12
N GLU A 107 20.73 18.34 4.26
CA GLU A 107 21.19 19.72 4.49
C GLU A 107 20.55 20.34 5.73
N LEU A 108 19.24 20.16 5.90
CA LEU A 108 18.52 20.65 7.08
C LEU A 108 19.00 19.95 8.37
N GLY A 109 19.27 18.65 8.30
CA GLY A 109 19.85 17.89 9.40
C GLY A 109 21.22 18.44 9.81
N ARG A 110 22.13 18.64 8.83
CA ARG A 110 23.46 19.21 9.09
C ARG A 110 23.37 20.63 9.67
N GLY A 111 22.53 21.49 9.10
CA GLY A 111 22.34 22.85 9.59
C GLY A 111 21.79 22.88 11.02
N SER A 112 20.88 21.97 11.35
CA SER A 112 20.34 21.84 12.72
C SER A 112 21.39 21.35 13.72
N GLU A 113 22.22 20.38 13.33
CA GLU A 113 23.33 19.90 14.16
C GLU A 113 24.37 20.99 14.39
N GLU A 114 24.71 21.77 13.36
CA GLU A 114 25.64 22.89 13.46
C GLU A 114 25.12 23.97 14.42
N GLN A 115 23.84 24.37 14.26
CA GLN A 115 23.19 25.31 15.18
C GLN A 115 23.13 24.78 16.61
N ALA A 116 22.83 23.50 16.79
CA ALA A 116 22.81 22.90 18.12
C ALA A 116 24.20 22.92 18.78
N ARG A 117 25.27 22.65 18.01
CA ARG A 117 26.65 22.75 18.50
C ARG A 117 27.02 24.18 18.86
N GLU A 118 26.73 25.14 18.00
CA GLU A 118 26.99 26.56 18.27
C GLU A 118 26.30 27.01 19.57
N ARG A 119 25.03 26.64 19.76
CA ARG A 119 24.28 26.94 21.00
C ARG A 119 24.88 26.29 22.24
N LEU A 120 25.38 25.06 22.13
CA LEU A 120 26.03 24.37 23.24
C LEU A 120 27.35 25.04 23.62
N ASP A 121 28.16 25.42 22.63
CA ASP A 121 29.43 26.11 22.84
C ASP A 121 29.22 27.52 23.44
N GLU A 122 28.22 28.26 22.95
CA GLU A 122 27.78 29.54 23.54
C GLU A 122 27.35 29.37 25.00
N ALA A 123 26.49 28.40 25.28
CA ALA A 123 25.99 28.13 26.63
C ALA A 123 27.11 27.70 27.59
N GLN A 124 28.05 26.88 27.13
CA GLN A 124 29.19 26.46 27.92
C GLN A 124 30.10 27.66 28.24
N THR A 125 30.37 28.52 27.26
CA THR A 125 31.19 29.73 27.46
C THR A 125 30.52 30.67 28.47
N ALA A 126 29.23 30.96 28.28
CA ALA A 126 28.47 31.80 29.20
C ALA A 126 28.45 31.23 30.62
N SER A 127 28.30 29.91 30.77
CA SER A 127 28.36 29.25 32.08
C SER A 127 29.72 29.40 32.75
N LEU A 128 30.82 29.27 32.01
CA LEU A 128 32.17 29.43 32.55
C LEU A 128 32.42 30.87 33.01
N ASP A 129 31.97 31.85 32.23
CA ASP A 129 32.11 33.26 32.58
C ASP A 129 31.27 33.62 33.81
N GLN A 130 30.03 33.12 33.88
CA GLN A 130 29.18 33.28 35.07
C GLN A 130 29.82 32.66 36.32
N MET A 131 30.45 31.49 36.21
CA MET A 131 31.17 30.88 37.34
C MET A 131 32.34 31.75 37.81
N ARG A 132 33.13 32.29 36.87
CA ARG A 132 34.25 33.19 37.20
C ARG A 132 33.76 34.46 37.89
N GLU A 133 32.70 35.08 37.38
CA GLU A 133 32.12 36.28 38.00
C GLU A 133 31.60 35.99 39.42
N SER A 134 30.93 34.85 39.60
CA SER A 134 30.48 34.39 40.91
C SER A 134 31.64 34.18 41.89
N ASP A 135 32.73 33.56 41.44
CA ASP A 135 33.93 33.36 42.27
C ASP A 135 34.57 34.69 42.68
N VAL A 136 34.66 35.65 41.75
CA VAL A 136 35.15 37.00 42.04
C VAL A 136 34.27 37.69 43.06
N TYR A 137 32.94 37.61 42.91
CA TYR A 137 31.99 38.18 43.85
C TYR A 137 32.09 37.56 45.25
N ALA A 138 32.21 36.23 45.33
CA ALA A 138 32.41 35.52 46.59
C ALA A 138 33.69 35.98 47.30
N LEU A 139 34.81 36.09 46.57
CA LEU A 139 36.07 36.59 47.12
C LEU A 139 35.98 38.04 47.61
N GLN A 140 35.29 38.91 46.87
CA GLN A 140 35.07 40.30 47.31
C GLN A 140 34.26 40.36 48.60
N THR A 141 33.21 39.54 48.70
CA THR A 141 32.37 39.44 49.89
C THR A 141 33.15 38.93 51.09
N LEU A 142 33.98 37.90 50.90
CA LEU A 142 34.84 37.36 51.95
C LEU A 142 35.88 38.38 52.43
N ARG A 143 36.54 39.11 51.52
CA ARG A 143 37.48 40.19 51.88
C ARG A 143 36.82 41.33 52.65
N LYS A 144 35.58 41.68 52.29
CA LYS A 144 34.83 42.69 53.01
C LYS A 144 34.53 42.23 54.44
N LEU A 145 34.10 40.99 54.62
CA LEU A 145 33.84 40.41 55.93
C LEU A 145 35.13 40.33 56.78
N GLU A 146 36.26 39.98 56.17
CA GLU A 146 37.57 39.99 56.83
C GLU A 146 37.91 41.38 57.39
N GLY A 147 37.78 42.44 56.58
CA GLY A 147 38.02 43.81 57.03
C GLY A 147 37.05 44.27 58.13
N GLU A 148 35.78 43.87 58.08
CA GLU A 148 34.81 44.14 59.14
C GLU A 148 35.23 43.45 60.46
N LEU A 149 35.64 42.18 60.40
CA LEU A 149 36.12 41.44 61.57
C LEU A 149 37.41 42.02 62.16
N GLU A 150 38.36 42.46 61.34
CA GLU A 150 39.56 43.18 61.82
C GLU A 150 39.21 44.47 62.56
N GLY A 151 38.23 45.23 62.05
CA GLY A 151 37.69 46.42 62.71
C GLY A 151 37.07 46.10 64.08
N PHE A 152 36.28 45.02 64.15
CA PHE A 152 35.72 44.54 65.43
C PHE A 152 36.83 44.12 66.41
N LEU A 153 37.82 43.34 65.95
CA LEU A 153 38.95 42.91 66.80
C LEU A 153 39.76 44.10 67.32
N THR A 154 39.98 45.13 66.51
CA THR A 154 40.68 46.36 66.92
C THR A 154 39.90 47.12 67.98
N THR A 155 38.57 47.17 67.83
CA THR A 155 37.67 47.79 68.82
C THR A 155 37.68 47.02 70.14
N VAL A 156 37.62 45.69 70.08
CA VAL A 156 37.70 44.82 71.27
C VAL A 156 39.04 44.99 71.98
N ARG A 157 40.17 44.97 71.25
CA ARG A 157 41.52 45.20 71.82
C ARG A 157 41.62 46.55 72.51
N SER A 158 41.23 47.63 71.83
CA SER A 158 41.21 48.98 72.42
C SER A 158 40.35 49.04 73.69
N GLY A 159 39.21 48.32 73.70
CA GLY A 159 38.34 48.19 74.86
C GLY A 159 38.98 47.45 76.03
N VAL A 160 39.71 46.36 75.76
CA VAL A 160 40.48 45.61 76.76
C VAL A 160 41.61 46.46 77.34
N ASP A 161 42.44 47.09 76.49
CA ASP A 161 43.56 47.94 76.92
C ASP A 161 43.07 49.07 77.84
N ALA A 162 41.93 49.70 77.50
CA ALA A 162 41.32 50.75 78.32
C ALA A 162 40.81 50.24 79.68
N LEU A 163 40.38 48.97 79.79
CA LEU A 163 40.00 48.35 81.05
C LEU A 163 41.22 47.95 81.88
N GLU A 164 42.27 47.43 81.24
CA GLU A 164 43.53 47.08 81.90
C GLU A 164 44.20 48.31 82.53
N ILE A 165 44.30 49.42 81.79
CA ILE A 165 44.83 50.70 82.31
C ILE A 165 44.02 51.16 83.53
N ARG A 166 42.68 51.13 83.48
CA ARG A 166 41.83 51.48 84.62
C ARG A 166 41.98 50.54 85.81
N SER A 167 42.30 49.27 85.57
CA SER A 167 42.55 48.30 86.63
C SER A 167 43.92 48.49 87.29
N ALA A 168 44.93 48.94 86.53
CA ALA A 168 46.27 49.23 87.01
C ALA A 168 46.34 50.52 87.84
N ASP A 169 45.45 51.49 87.57
CA ASP A 169 45.37 52.78 88.28
C ASP A 169 44.45 52.75 89.51
N ARG A 170 43.92 51.57 89.89
CA ARG A 170 43.23 51.42 91.17
C ARG A 170 44.25 51.41 92.31
N PRO A 171 44.15 52.31 93.30
CA PRO A 171 45.00 52.24 94.49
C PRO A 171 44.71 50.93 95.22
N LYS A 172 45.78 50.22 95.63
CA LYS A 172 45.66 49.13 96.59
C LYS A 172 45.34 49.74 97.93
N ASP A 173 44.09 49.56 98.38
CA ASP A 173 43.72 49.73 99.78
C ASP A 173 44.60 48.83 100.69
#